data_AF-A0A9P8ZWJ8-F1
#
_entry.id   AF-A0A9P8ZWJ8-F1
#
_cell.length_a   1.000
_cell.length_b   1.000
_cell.length_c   1.000
_cell.angle_alpha   90.00
_cell.angle_beta   90.00
_cell.angle_gamma   90.00
#
_symmetry.space_group_name_H-M   'P 1'
#
loop_
_entity.id
_entity.type
_entity.pdbx_description
1 polymer ?
#
loop_
_entity_poly.entity_id
_entity_poly.type
_entity_poly.pdbx_seq_one_letter_code
_entity_poly.pdbx_strand_id
1 'polypeptide(L)'
;MTTEANNKPVAPKFEWDFDVPDTPFWQQLEFTVVRNFLTCYGPEEVENLHLDAALAVPDRLQYLLSQLSSDLSAREAAAAPQQLHVADPDVWRRFMLGIETLQKSLGLLVEEAQTIHKMLSTAEGNARVPWLNMLADLDLRRGDFVEAETVSREVLPWMQTHEKLGVDSPQAFGTTRIIIAAAWKQGGSKQDEARQLIQETFALIDGMGDSRFAKYQKEERQLLQELKAKLEAGK
;
A
#
# COMPACT_ATOMS: atom_id res chain seq x y z
N MET A 1 -18.28 18.07 -43.24
CA MET A 1 -17.35 17.15 -42.55
C MET A 1 -17.02 17.77 -41.21
N THR A 2 -17.79 17.43 -40.18
CA THR A 2 -17.56 17.84 -38.80
C THR A 2 -16.71 16.77 -38.14
N THR A 3 -15.51 17.15 -37.72
CA THR A 3 -14.59 16.31 -36.94
C THR A 3 -15.19 16.03 -35.56
N GLU A 4 -15.50 14.78 -35.29
CA GLU A 4 -15.83 14.28 -33.96
C GLU A 4 -14.64 14.49 -33.03
N ALA A 5 -14.78 15.41 -32.07
CA ALA A 5 -13.89 15.49 -30.94
C ALA A 5 -14.06 14.19 -30.13
N ASN A 6 -12.99 13.41 -30.08
CA ASN A 6 -12.89 12.17 -29.32
C ASN A 6 -12.89 12.49 -27.81
N ASN A 7 -14.06 12.86 -27.28
CA ASN A 7 -14.30 13.10 -25.87
C ASN A 7 -14.41 11.75 -25.16
N LYS A 8 -13.29 11.04 -25.00
CA LYS A 8 -13.22 9.95 -24.03
C LYS A 8 -13.36 10.58 -22.63
N PRO A 9 -14.31 10.16 -21.80
CA PRO A 9 -14.39 10.64 -20.44
C PRO A 9 -13.07 10.33 -19.73
N VAL A 10 -12.41 11.37 -19.22
CA VAL A 10 -11.22 11.23 -18.38
C VAL A 10 -11.63 10.42 -17.16
N ALA A 11 -10.96 9.30 -16.91
CA ALA A 11 -11.26 8.45 -15.77
C ALA A 11 -11.18 9.28 -14.47
N PRO A 12 -12.07 9.04 -13.48
CA PRO A 12 -12.08 9.83 -12.25
C PRO A 12 -10.72 9.75 -11.54
N LYS A 13 -10.19 10.92 -11.16
CA LYS A 13 -8.99 11.04 -10.32
C LYS A 13 -9.42 10.85 -8.86
N PHE A 14 -8.87 9.85 -8.20
CA PHE A 14 -9.09 9.57 -6.78
C PHE A 14 -8.11 10.34 -5.91
N GLU A 15 -8.44 10.52 -4.63
CA GLU A 15 -7.57 11.19 -3.65
C GLU A 15 -6.21 10.49 -3.47
N TRP A 16 -6.11 9.21 -3.82
CA TRP A 16 -4.86 8.44 -3.77
C TRP A 16 -4.09 8.42 -5.10
N ASP A 17 -4.63 9.04 -6.16
CA ASP A 17 -3.88 9.27 -7.38
C ASP A 17 -2.94 10.47 -7.16
N PHE A 18 -1.68 10.31 -7.55
CA PHE A 18 -0.63 11.30 -7.30
C PHE A 18 0.20 11.50 -8.56
N ASP A 19 0.55 12.74 -8.86
CA ASP A 19 1.35 13.04 -10.05
C ASP A 19 2.83 12.85 -9.67
N VAL A 20 3.40 11.72 -10.10
CA VAL A 20 4.81 11.40 -9.88
C VAL A 20 5.67 12.26 -10.81
N PRO A 21 6.74 12.91 -10.32
CA PRO A 21 7.64 13.67 -11.18
C PRO A 21 8.29 12.78 -12.24
N ASP A 22 8.22 13.19 -13.50
CA ASP A 22 8.86 12.50 -14.62
C ASP A 22 10.34 12.87 -14.68
N THR A 23 11.12 12.34 -13.74
CA THR A 23 12.58 12.49 -13.72
C THR A 23 13.27 11.13 -13.63
N PRO A 24 14.52 11.00 -14.13
CA PRO A 24 15.24 9.72 -14.12
C PRO A 24 15.38 9.09 -12.74
N PHE A 25 15.41 9.89 -11.67
CA PHE A 25 15.50 9.39 -10.30
C PHE A 25 14.29 8.55 -9.88
N TRP A 26 13.07 8.92 -10.31
CA TRP A 26 11.85 8.23 -9.90
C TRP A 26 11.51 7.04 -10.79
N GLN A 27 12.15 6.92 -11.96
CA GLN A 27 11.93 5.80 -12.87
C GLN A 27 12.28 4.47 -12.21
N GLN A 28 11.47 3.44 -12.47
CA GLN A 28 11.60 2.08 -11.91
C GLN A 28 11.30 1.97 -10.40
N LEU A 29 10.95 3.06 -9.73
CA LEU A 29 10.39 2.99 -8.38
C LEU A 29 8.88 2.74 -8.46
N GLU A 30 8.38 1.95 -7.53
CA GLU A 30 6.95 1.69 -7.40
C GLU A 30 6.18 2.98 -7.11
N PHE A 31 5.02 3.15 -7.75
CA PHE A 31 4.19 4.35 -7.59
C PHE A 31 3.91 4.68 -6.12
N THR A 32 3.60 3.66 -5.31
CA THR A 32 3.28 3.81 -3.89
C THR A 32 4.47 4.30 -3.07
N VAL A 33 5.69 3.88 -3.39
CA VAL A 33 6.93 4.37 -2.77
C VAL A 33 7.08 5.86 -3.05
N VAL A 34 6.99 6.25 -4.32
CA VAL A 34 7.20 7.65 -4.72
C VAL A 34 6.14 8.55 -4.12
N ARG A 35 4.85 8.15 -4.21
CA ARG A 35 3.75 8.89 -3.59
C ARG A 35 3.97 9.07 -2.09
N ASN A 36 4.21 7.98 -1.35
CA ASN A 36 4.30 8.05 0.11
C ASN A 36 5.51 8.85 0.58
N PHE A 37 6.61 8.83 -0.18
CA PHE A 37 7.74 9.70 0.07
C PHE A 37 7.38 11.18 -0.16
N LEU A 38 6.83 11.51 -1.34
CA LEU A 38 6.55 12.90 -1.71
C LEU A 38 5.47 13.56 -0.85
N THR A 39 4.50 12.81 -0.34
CA THR A 39 3.48 13.38 0.57
C THR A 39 4.05 13.83 1.92
N CYS A 40 5.27 13.43 2.27
CA CYS A 40 5.94 13.92 3.48
C CYS A 40 6.39 15.38 3.38
N TYR A 41 6.42 15.95 2.18
CA TYR A 41 7.03 17.23 1.87
C TYR A 41 6.04 18.21 1.21
N GLY A 42 6.26 19.50 1.45
CA GLY A 42 5.68 20.57 0.63
C GLY A 42 6.41 20.74 -0.71
N PRO A 43 5.84 21.46 -1.70
CA PRO A 43 6.45 21.64 -3.01
C PRO A 43 7.88 22.20 -2.96
N GLU A 44 8.13 23.22 -2.13
CA GLU A 44 9.46 23.84 -1.98
C GLU A 44 10.48 22.88 -1.36
N GLU A 45 10.06 22.00 -0.45
CA GLU A 45 10.95 21.01 0.15
C GLU A 45 11.36 19.94 -0.87
N VAL A 46 10.43 19.54 -1.76
CA VAL A 46 10.71 18.59 -2.84
C VAL A 46 11.74 19.14 -3.83
N GLU A 47 11.65 20.43 -4.19
CA GLU A 47 12.62 21.08 -5.09
C GLU A 47 14.04 21.12 -4.52
N ASN A 48 14.18 21.10 -3.19
CA ASN A 48 15.46 21.14 -2.49
C ASN A 48 16.08 19.74 -2.24
N LEU A 49 15.43 18.66 -2.68
CA LEU A 49 15.97 17.31 -2.52
C LEU A 49 17.16 17.06 -3.45
N HIS A 50 18.24 16.53 -2.89
CA HIS A 50 19.44 16.17 -3.64
C HIS A 50 19.37 14.75 -4.19
N LEU A 51 18.64 14.60 -5.30
CA LEU A 51 18.34 13.31 -5.92
C LEU A 51 19.40 12.91 -6.95
N ASP A 52 20.17 11.86 -6.66
CA ASP A 52 21.14 11.30 -7.61
C ASP A 52 20.54 10.14 -8.42
N ALA A 53 20.24 10.40 -9.69
CA ALA A 53 19.67 9.42 -10.60
C ALA A 53 20.67 8.34 -11.07
N ALA A 54 21.97 8.50 -10.81
CA ALA A 54 22.98 7.49 -11.14
C ALA A 54 22.95 6.29 -10.18
N LEU A 55 22.28 6.42 -9.03
CA LEU A 55 22.17 5.37 -8.03
C LEU A 55 21.31 4.19 -8.52
N ALA A 56 21.72 2.97 -8.15
CA ALA A 56 20.89 1.78 -8.36
C ALA A 56 19.60 1.89 -7.53
N VAL A 57 18.55 1.15 -7.93
CA VAL A 57 17.24 1.20 -7.24
C VAL A 57 17.36 0.98 -5.73
N PRO A 58 18.09 -0.03 -5.22
CA PRO A 58 18.23 -0.22 -3.78
C PRO A 58 18.88 0.97 -3.07
N ASP A 59 19.89 1.58 -3.68
CA ASP A 59 20.61 2.73 -3.11
C ASP A 59 19.72 3.98 -3.10
N ARG A 60 18.87 4.16 -4.12
CA ARG A 60 17.84 5.22 -4.14
C ARG A 60 16.84 5.03 -3.01
N LEU A 61 16.32 3.81 -2.82
CA LEU A 61 15.39 3.51 -1.72
C LEU A 61 16.05 3.75 -0.35
N GLN A 62 17.31 3.34 -0.18
CA GLN A 62 18.06 3.56 1.05
C GLN A 62 18.31 5.05 1.34
N TYR A 63 18.63 5.83 0.29
CA TYR A 63 18.76 7.28 0.38
C TYR A 63 17.45 7.91 0.85
N LEU A 64 16.33 7.59 0.21
CA LEU A 64 15.00 8.11 0.59
C LEU A 64 14.65 7.74 2.04
N LEU A 65 14.96 6.52 2.48
CA LEU A 65 14.69 6.07 3.85
C LEU A 65 15.53 6.85 4.88
N SER A 66 16.80 7.07 4.57
CA SER A 66 17.69 7.86 5.42
C SER A 66 17.22 9.31 5.54
N GLN A 67 16.75 9.89 4.44
CA GLN A 67 16.21 11.24 4.38
C GLN A 67 14.96 11.36 5.27
N LEU A 68 13.95 10.50 5.08
CA LEU A 68 12.74 10.53 5.91
C LEU A 68 13.05 10.33 7.40
N SER A 69 13.98 9.44 7.73
CA SER A 69 14.35 9.15 9.13
C SER A 69 15.02 10.35 9.79
N SER A 70 15.95 11.01 9.08
CA SER A 70 16.61 12.23 9.55
C SER A 70 15.61 13.37 9.75
N ASP A 71 14.75 13.57 8.75
CA ASP A 71 13.73 14.62 8.74
C ASP A 71 12.65 14.44 9.80
N LEU A 72 12.28 13.19 10.09
CA LEU A 72 11.38 12.86 11.19
C LEU A 72 12.02 13.18 12.54
N SER A 73 13.29 12.80 12.73
CA SER A 73 14.02 13.09 13.97
C SER A 73 14.15 14.60 14.21
N ALA A 74 14.45 15.39 13.18
CA ALA A 74 14.51 16.84 13.27
C ALA A 74 13.15 17.47 13.66
N ARG A 75 12.05 16.96 13.08
CA ARG A 75 10.69 17.42 13.41
C ARG A 75 10.26 17.01 14.81
N GLU A 76 10.59 15.79 15.25
CA GLU A 76 10.36 15.35 16.64
C GLU A 76 11.12 16.24 17.63
N ALA A 77 12.37 16.62 17.32
CA ALA A 77 13.14 17.53 18.15
C ALA A 77 12.53 18.95 18.19
N ALA A 78 12.03 19.45 17.06
CA ALA A 78 11.39 20.76 16.98
C ALA A 78 10.03 20.84 17.69
N ALA A 79 9.29 19.72 17.78
CA ALA A 79 8.02 19.62 18.50
C ALA A 79 8.18 19.55 20.03
N ALA A 80 9.41 19.35 20.53
CA ALA A 80 9.67 19.22 21.95
C ALA A 80 9.16 20.46 22.74
N PRO A 81 8.59 20.26 23.95
CA PRO A 81 8.57 19.01 24.73
C PRO A 81 7.44 18.03 24.36
N GLN A 82 6.57 18.37 23.41
CA GLN A 82 5.48 17.49 22.99
C GLN A 82 5.99 16.44 21.98
N GLN A 83 5.37 15.25 21.98
CA GLN A 83 5.66 14.24 20.97
C GLN A 83 4.99 14.63 19.64
N LEU A 84 5.67 14.43 18.51
CA LEU A 84 5.18 14.89 17.20
C LEU A 84 3.81 14.30 16.86
N HIS A 85 3.53 13.05 17.22
CA HIS A 85 2.21 12.44 16.97
C HIS A 85 1.05 13.08 17.74
N VAL A 86 1.33 13.90 18.75
CA VAL A 86 0.32 14.69 19.47
C VAL A 86 0.29 16.13 18.94
N ALA A 87 1.45 16.71 18.64
CA ALA A 87 1.56 18.09 18.15
C ALA A 87 1.09 18.25 16.70
N ASP A 88 1.46 17.30 15.83
CA ASP A 88 1.11 17.24 14.41
C ASP A 88 0.92 15.77 13.97
N PRO A 89 -0.25 15.17 14.29
CA PRO A 89 -0.54 13.77 13.98
C PRO A 89 -0.53 13.49 12.47
N ASP A 90 -0.81 14.47 11.62
CA ASP A 90 -0.88 14.29 10.17
C ASP A 90 0.51 14.23 9.54
N VAL A 91 1.43 15.10 9.94
CA VAL A 91 2.84 15.00 9.55
C VAL A 91 3.43 13.69 10.06
N TRP A 92 3.21 13.36 11.34
CA TRP A 92 3.70 12.11 11.93
C TRP A 92 3.26 10.87 11.12
N ARG A 93 1.96 10.77 10.81
CA ARG A 93 1.42 9.64 10.04
C ARG A 93 2.00 9.53 8.64
N ARG A 94 2.19 10.66 7.95
CA ARG A 94 2.77 10.67 6.59
C ARG A 94 4.21 10.16 6.59
N PHE A 95 5.04 10.64 7.52
CA PHE A 95 6.42 10.16 7.66
C PHE A 95 6.49 8.67 7.99
N MET A 96 5.69 8.21 8.95
CA MET A 96 5.66 6.80 9.33
C MET A 96 5.21 5.90 8.17
N LEU A 97 4.26 6.37 7.36
CA LEU A 97 3.82 5.65 6.15
C LEU A 97 4.93 5.60 5.09
N GLY A 98 5.61 6.71 4.84
CA GLY A 98 6.74 6.75 3.91
C GLY A 98 7.88 5.83 4.33
N ILE A 99 8.22 5.84 5.63
CA ILE A 99 9.26 4.99 6.22
C ILE A 99 8.90 3.51 6.11
N GLU A 100 7.68 3.12 6.52
CA GLU A 100 7.20 1.74 6.41
C GLU A 100 7.28 1.24 4.96
N THR A 101 6.82 2.05 4.01
CA THR A 101 6.78 1.65 2.60
C THR A 101 8.19 1.43 2.04
N LEU A 102 9.16 2.26 2.42
CA LEU A 102 10.55 2.07 2.03
C LEU A 102 11.20 0.87 2.72
N GLN A 103 10.92 0.65 4.01
CA GLN A 103 11.38 -0.54 4.74
C GLN A 103 10.87 -1.82 4.08
N LYS A 104 9.58 -1.85 3.70
CA LYS A 104 8.97 -2.94 2.93
C LYS A 104 9.68 -3.18 1.61
N SER A 105 9.90 -2.13 0.80
CA SER A 105 10.58 -2.24 -0.50
C SER A 105 12.03 -2.69 -0.39
N LEU A 106 12.70 -2.42 0.73
CA LEU A 106 14.07 -2.86 1.02
C LEU A 106 14.12 -4.26 1.69
N GLY A 107 12.97 -4.84 2.06
CA GLY A 107 12.92 -6.12 2.78
C GLY A 107 13.39 -6.04 4.24
N LEU A 108 13.34 -4.85 4.86
CA LEU A 108 13.74 -4.60 6.24
C LEU A 108 12.64 -5.01 7.22
N LEU A 109 12.39 -6.32 7.32
CA LEU A 109 11.24 -6.88 8.03
C LEU A 109 11.18 -6.49 9.51
N VAL A 110 12.32 -6.31 10.18
CA VAL A 110 12.37 -6.01 11.62
C VAL A 110 11.99 -4.55 11.86
N GLU A 111 12.59 -3.64 11.11
CA GLU A 111 12.36 -2.21 11.16
C GLU A 111 10.92 -1.88 10.75
N GLU A 112 10.42 -2.54 9.70
CA GLU A 112 9.03 -2.42 9.25
C GLU A 112 8.04 -2.76 10.38
N ALA A 113 8.27 -3.87 11.09
CA ALA A 113 7.43 -4.25 12.22
C ALA A 113 7.46 -3.23 13.36
N GLN A 114 8.64 -2.68 13.68
CA GLN A 114 8.76 -1.65 14.71
C GLN A 114 7.95 -0.41 14.33
N THR A 115 8.00 0.02 13.08
CA THR A 115 7.23 1.13 12.54
C THR A 115 5.72 0.86 12.66
N ILE A 116 5.26 -0.31 12.20
CA ILE A 116 3.85 -0.72 12.25
C ILE A 116 3.36 -0.78 13.71
N HIS A 117 4.12 -1.39 14.62
CA HIS A 117 3.74 -1.48 16.03
C HIS A 117 3.70 -0.11 16.73
N LYS A 118 4.64 0.81 16.40
CA LYS A 118 4.60 2.20 16.89
C LYS A 118 3.35 2.94 16.43
N MET A 119 2.88 2.66 15.22
CA MET A 119 1.63 3.22 14.72
C MET A 119 0.39 2.58 15.35
N LEU A 120 0.41 1.26 15.55
CA LEU A 120 -0.68 0.57 16.24
C LEU A 120 -0.76 0.91 17.73
N SER A 121 0.31 1.35 18.38
CA SER A 121 0.24 1.80 19.78
C SER A 121 -0.31 3.22 19.94
N THR A 122 -0.35 4.00 18.86
CA THR A 122 -0.79 5.41 18.87
C THR A 122 -2.10 5.64 18.12
N ALA A 123 -2.47 4.76 17.18
CA ALA A 123 -3.72 4.86 16.43
C ALA A 123 -4.90 4.21 17.17
N GLU A 124 -6.06 4.89 17.10
CA GLU A 124 -7.32 4.43 17.68
C GLU A 124 -8.40 4.24 16.61
N GLY A 125 -9.37 3.38 16.91
CA GLY A 125 -10.52 3.11 16.04
C GLY A 125 -10.14 2.80 14.60
N ASN A 126 -10.84 3.43 13.65
CA ASN A 126 -10.65 3.18 12.22
C ASN A 126 -9.28 3.63 11.69
N ALA A 127 -8.56 4.51 12.40
CA ALA A 127 -7.20 4.90 12.00
C ALA A 127 -6.19 3.75 12.09
N ARG A 128 -6.54 2.66 12.80
CA ARG A 128 -5.72 1.45 12.92
C ARG A 128 -5.78 0.59 11.66
N VAL A 129 -6.86 0.66 10.89
CA VAL A 129 -7.14 -0.28 9.80
C VAL A 129 -6.02 -0.36 8.75
N PRO A 130 -5.45 0.74 8.25
CA PRO A 130 -4.33 0.67 7.31
C PRO A 130 -3.10 -0.05 7.89
N TRP A 131 -2.79 0.20 9.17
CA TRP A 131 -1.65 -0.40 9.86
C TRP A 131 -1.86 -1.89 10.18
N LEU A 132 -3.10 -2.28 10.49
CA LEU A 132 -3.46 -3.69 10.62
C LEU A 132 -3.32 -4.42 9.27
N ASN A 133 -3.71 -3.77 8.17
CA ASN A 133 -3.52 -4.36 6.84
C ASN A 133 -2.05 -4.52 6.46
N MET A 134 -1.19 -3.55 6.83
CA MET A 134 0.27 -3.66 6.67
C MET A 134 0.85 -4.79 7.54
N LEU A 135 0.37 -4.92 8.77
CA LEU A 135 0.76 -6.03 9.66
C LEU A 135 0.42 -7.38 9.03
N ALA A 136 -0.80 -7.54 8.48
CA ALA A 136 -1.19 -8.77 7.81
C ALA A 136 -0.31 -9.13 6.60
N ASP A 137 0.08 -8.13 5.80
CA ASP A 137 1.02 -8.31 4.69
C ASP A 137 2.43 -8.71 5.17
N LEU A 138 2.90 -8.11 6.26
CA LEU A 138 4.17 -8.44 6.89
C LEU A 138 4.18 -9.86 7.44
N ASP A 139 3.13 -10.25 8.17
CA ASP A 139 2.95 -11.60 8.72
C ASP A 139 2.96 -12.64 7.59
N LEU A 140 2.27 -12.36 6.48
CA LEU A 140 2.29 -13.21 5.29
C LEU A 140 3.70 -13.39 4.73
N ARG A 141 4.49 -12.31 4.65
CA ARG A 141 5.89 -12.34 4.16
C ARG A 141 6.83 -13.07 5.11
N ARG A 142 6.54 -13.09 6.41
CA ARG A 142 7.31 -13.81 7.44
C ARG A 142 6.96 -15.30 7.50
N GLY A 143 5.81 -15.69 6.96
CA GLY A 143 5.31 -17.06 7.01
C GLY A 143 4.31 -17.30 8.14
N ASP A 144 3.88 -16.25 8.83
CA ASP A 144 2.91 -16.26 9.92
C ASP A 144 1.49 -16.27 9.32
N PHE A 145 1.16 -17.36 8.61
CA PHE A 145 -0.02 -17.42 7.74
C PHE A 145 -1.34 -17.37 8.49
N VAL A 146 -1.39 -17.84 9.75
CA VAL A 146 -2.61 -17.82 10.55
C VAL A 146 -2.92 -16.40 11.02
N GLU A 147 -1.90 -15.69 11.46
CA GLU A 147 -1.94 -14.30 11.91
C GLU A 147 -2.32 -13.38 10.74
N ALA A 148 -1.67 -13.54 9.59
CA ALA A 148 -1.97 -12.81 8.37
C ALA A 148 -3.43 -12.96 7.94
N GLU A 149 -3.97 -14.19 7.94
CA GLU A 149 -5.37 -14.44 7.63
C GLU A 149 -6.30 -13.78 8.66
N THR A 150 -6.00 -13.97 9.95
CA THR A 150 -6.83 -13.46 11.05
C THR A 150 -6.99 -11.95 10.98
N VAL A 151 -5.88 -11.22 10.87
CA VAL A 151 -5.88 -9.76 10.80
C VAL A 151 -6.55 -9.27 9.52
N SER A 152 -6.28 -9.92 8.37
CA SER A 152 -6.94 -9.54 7.11
C SER A 152 -8.45 -9.69 7.16
N ARG A 153 -8.97 -10.74 7.82
CA ARG A 153 -10.41 -10.96 7.98
C ARG A 153 -11.07 -9.96 8.95
N GLU A 154 -10.33 -9.46 9.93
CA GLU A 154 -10.79 -8.36 10.78
C GLU A 154 -10.92 -7.05 9.99
N VAL A 155 -9.95 -6.77 9.12
CA VAL A 155 -9.87 -5.52 8.36
C VAL A 155 -10.82 -5.47 7.16
N LEU A 156 -10.99 -6.58 6.45
CA LEU A 156 -11.72 -6.61 5.18
C LEU A 156 -13.16 -6.04 5.26
N PRO A 157 -13.99 -6.38 6.26
CA PRO A 157 -15.36 -5.85 6.36
C PRO A 157 -15.41 -4.33 6.42
N TRP A 158 -14.44 -3.71 7.10
CA TRP A 158 -14.33 -2.26 7.16
C TRP A 158 -14.05 -1.68 5.77
N MET A 159 -13.10 -2.25 5.03
CA MET A 159 -12.78 -1.79 3.67
C MET A 159 -13.97 -1.95 2.71
N GLN A 160 -14.70 -3.05 2.81
CA GLN A 160 -15.84 -3.35 1.96
C GLN A 160 -17.04 -2.42 2.20
N THR A 161 -17.16 -1.83 3.39
CA THR A 161 -18.28 -0.96 3.78
C THR A 161 -17.92 0.53 3.83
N HIS A 162 -16.64 0.87 3.69
CA HIS A 162 -16.18 2.26 3.74
C HIS A 162 -16.63 3.06 2.51
N GLU A 163 -17.15 4.27 2.74
CA GLU A 163 -17.76 5.14 1.71
C GLU A 163 -16.86 5.47 0.51
N LYS A 164 -15.54 5.58 0.72
CA LYS A 164 -14.53 5.85 -0.32
C LYS A 164 -13.95 4.59 -0.96
N LEU A 165 -14.20 3.43 -0.35
CA LEU A 165 -13.68 2.13 -0.79
C LEU A 165 -14.84 1.28 -1.33
N GLY A 166 -15.22 0.20 -0.65
CA GLY A 166 -16.24 -0.72 -1.16
C GLY A 166 -15.65 -2.07 -1.51
N VAL A 167 -16.54 -3.03 -1.76
CA VAL A 167 -16.21 -4.44 -2.02
C VAL A 167 -15.30 -4.64 -3.23
N ASP A 168 -15.38 -3.73 -4.19
CA ASP A 168 -14.69 -3.75 -5.48
C ASP A 168 -13.53 -2.75 -5.54
N SER A 169 -13.13 -2.19 -4.39
CA SER A 169 -11.97 -1.30 -4.31
C SER A 169 -10.65 -2.09 -4.44
N PRO A 170 -9.60 -1.50 -5.05
CA PRO A 170 -8.25 -2.08 -5.06
C PRO A 170 -7.75 -2.50 -3.67
N GLN A 171 -8.09 -1.73 -2.63
CA GLN A 171 -7.73 -2.01 -1.26
C GLN A 171 -8.41 -3.28 -0.73
N ALA A 172 -9.71 -3.44 -0.96
CA ALA A 172 -10.43 -4.65 -0.58
C ALA A 172 -9.88 -5.88 -1.33
N PHE A 173 -9.56 -5.75 -2.61
CA PHE A 173 -8.92 -6.84 -3.37
C PHE A 173 -7.50 -7.15 -2.88
N GLY A 174 -6.71 -6.14 -2.52
CA GLY A 174 -5.41 -6.32 -1.90
C GLY A 174 -5.49 -7.16 -0.62
N THR A 175 -6.41 -6.84 0.27
CA THR A 175 -6.64 -7.60 1.51
C THR A 175 -7.14 -9.02 1.23
N THR A 176 -8.04 -9.19 0.27
CA THR A 176 -8.50 -10.52 -0.16
C THR A 176 -7.36 -11.36 -0.72
N ARG A 177 -6.42 -10.77 -1.46
CA ARG A 177 -5.21 -11.48 -1.92
C ARG A 177 -4.33 -11.96 -0.76
N ILE A 178 -4.22 -11.20 0.32
CA ILE A 178 -3.51 -11.65 1.54
C ILE A 178 -4.21 -12.87 2.13
N ILE A 179 -5.54 -12.83 2.29
CA ILE A 179 -6.34 -13.97 2.78
C ILE A 179 -6.13 -15.22 1.91
N ILE A 180 -6.23 -15.08 0.59
CA ILE A 180 -6.02 -16.17 -0.37
C ILE A 180 -4.64 -16.79 -0.19
N ALA A 181 -3.59 -15.97 -0.16
CA ALA A 181 -2.22 -16.45 -0.04
C ALA A 181 -1.98 -17.15 1.31
N ALA A 182 -2.46 -16.56 2.40
CA ALA A 182 -2.35 -17.08 3.75
C ALA A 182 -3.08 -18.43 3.89
N ALA A 183 -4.36 -18.50 3.50
CA ALA A 183 -5.15 -19.73 3.55
C ALA A 183 -4.55 -20.83 2.67
N TRP A 184 -4.07 -20.50 1.46
CA TRP A 184 -3.41 -21.49 0.60
C TRP A 184 -2.18 -22.09 1.26
N LYS A 185 -1.36 -21.28 1.94
CA LYS A 185 -0.12 -21.71 2.59
C LYS A 185 -0.33 -22.51 3.87
N GLN A 186 -1.50 -22.40 4.52
CA GLN A 186 -1.89 -23.28 5.63
C GLN A 186 -2.23 -24.72 5.17
N GLY A 187 -2.59 -24.91 3.90
CA GLY A 187 -2.86 -26.23 3.33
C GLY A 187 -4.19 -26.87 3.78
N GLY A 188 -4.42 -28.13 3.39
CA GLY A 188 -5.65 -28.85 3.74
C GLY A 188 -6.92 -28.13 3.25
N SER A 189 -7.95 -28.08 4.10
CA SER A 189 -9.23 -27.43 3.78
C SER A 189 -9.11 -25.92 3.52
N LYS A 190 -8.08 -25.26 4.07
CA LYS A 190 -7.80 -23.84 3.81
C LYS A 190 -7.38 -23.58 2.36
N GLN A 191 -6.77 -24.57 1.72
CA GLN A 191 -6.44 -24.47 0.31
C GLN A 191 -7.68 -24.52 -0.59
N ASP A 192 -8.72 -25.27 -0.19
CA ASP A 192 -9.99 -25.32 -0.91
C ASP A 192 -10.75 -23.99 -0.73
N GLU A 193 -10.75 -23.42 0.47
CA GLU A 193 -11.27 -22.08 0.75
C GLU A 193 -10.57 -21.02 -0.12
N ALA A 194 -9.24 -21.06 -0.23
CA ALA A 194 -8.49 -20.14 -1.08
C ALA A 194 -8.87 -20.27 -2.57
N ARG A 195 -9.13 -21.48 -3.08
CA ARG A 195 -9.60 -21.68 -4.47
C ARG A 195 -10.98 -21.07 -4.70
N GLN A 196 -11.88 -21.23 -3.75
CA GLN A 196 -13.21 -20.62 -3.81
C GLN A 196 -13.09 -19.09 -3.82
N LEU A 197 -12.31 -18.52 -2.90
CA LEU A 197 -12.07 -17.08 -2.84
C LEU A 197 -11.45 -16.53 -4.13
N ILE A 198 -10.54 -17.25 -4.78
CA ILE A 198 -10.00 -16.86 -6.09
C ILE A 198 -11.12 -16.75 -7.14
N GLN A 199 -12.04 -17.72 -7.20
CA GLN A 199 -13.14 -17.71 -8.17
C GLN A 199 -14.10 -16.54 -7.89
N GLU A 200 -14.48 -16.34 -6.64
CA GLU A 200 -15.34 -15.23 -6.21
C GLU A 200 -14.69 -13.87 -6.52
N THR A 201 -13.38 -13.74 -6.28
CA THR A 201 -12.66 -12.50 -6.56
C THR A 201 -12.56 -12.21 -8.06
N PHE A 202 -12.36 -13.23 -8.92
CA PHE A 202 -12.43 -13.03 -10.36
C PHE A 202 -13.80 -12.54 -10.82
N ALA A 203 -14.89 -13.09 -10.27
CA ALA A 203 -16.24 -12.65 -10.60
C ALA A 203 -16.49 -11.19 -10.18
N LEU A 204 -15.98 -10.77 -9.01
CA LEU A 204 -16.04 -9.37 -8.58
C LEU A 204 -15.23 -8.44 -9.49
N ILE A 205 -14.01 -8.84 -9.87
CA ILE A 205 -13.18 -8.07 -10.80
C ILE A 205 -13.87 -7.96 -12.17
N ASP A 206 -14.57 -8.99 -12.63
CA ASP A 206 -15.32 -8.94 -13.89
C ASP A 206 -16.46 -7.93 -13.87
N GLY A 207 -17.16 -7.82 -12.73
CA GLY A 207 -18.21 -6.80 -12.51
C GLY A 207 -17.69 -5.38 -12.26
N MET A 208 -16.40 -5.20 -12.00
CA MET A 208 -15.77 -3.91 -11.67
C MET A 208 -15.84 -2.88 -12.81
N GLY A 209 -16.02 -3.33 -14.06
CA GLY A 209 -16.12 -2.45 -15.24
C GLY A 209 -17.28 -1.46 -15.17
N ASP A 210 -18.33 -1.78 -14.42
CA ASP A 210 -19.50 -0.92 -14.21
C ASP A 210 -19.42 -0.06 -12.95
N SER A 211 -18.30 -0.13 -12.23
CA SER A 211 -18.11 0.57 -10.96
C SER A 211 -17.22 1.80 -11.09
N ARG A 212 -17.14 2.60 -10.02
CA ARG A 212 -16.24 3.75 -9.98
C ARG A 212 -14.77 3.35 -10.15
N PHE A 213 -14.42 2.11 -9.83
CA PHE A 213 -13.05 1.60 -9.89
C PHE A 213 -12.67 0.99 -11.22
N ALA A 214 -13.54 0.99 -12.24
CA ALA A 214 -13.33 0.34 -13.54
C ALA A 214 -11.92 0.50 -14.14
N LYS A 215 -11.26 1.64 -13.93
CA LYS A 215 -9.89 1.91 -14.42
C LYS A 215 -8.83 0.93 -13.87
N TYR A 216 -9.03 0.33 -12.70
CA TYR A 216 -8.11 -0.64 -12.09
C TYR A 216 -8.42 -2.09 -12.46
N GLN A 217 -9.53 -2.37 -13.15
CA GLN A 217 -9.99 -3.73 -13.44
C GLN A 217 -8.91 -4.63 -14.05
N LYS A 218 -8.18 -4.11 -15.05
CA LYS A 218 -7.12 -4.86 -15.74
C LYS A 218 -5.97 -5.21 -14.80
N GLU A 219 -5.54 -4.25 -13.98
CA GLU A 219 -4.45 -4.42 -13.02
C GLU A 219 -4.84 -5.43 -11.93
N GLU A 220 -6.03 -5.29 -11.34
CA GLU A 220 -6.52 -6.23 -10.31
C GLU A 220 -6.66 -7.66 -10.85
N ARG A 221 -7.11 -7.81 -12.10
CA ARG A 221 -7.15 -9.11 -12.78
C ARG A 221 -5.76 -9.72 -12.91
N GLN A 222 -4.79 -8.93 -13.34
CA GLN A 222 -3.41 -9.39 -13.52
C GLN A 222 -2.80 -9.82 -12.18
N LEU A 223 -2.95 -9.00 -11.13
CA LEU A 223 -2.43 -9.30 -9.79
C LEU A 223 -3.01 -10.62 -9.24
N LEU A 224 -4.32 -10.87 -9.43
CA LEU A 224 -4.94 -12.12 -8.99
C LEU A 224 -4.48 -13.33 -9.82
N GLN A 225 -4.28 -13.15 -11.13
CA GLN A 225 -3.74 -14.20 -12.01
C GLN A 225 -2.31 -14.59 -11.62
N GLU A 226 -1.45 -13.61 -11.37
CA GLU A 226 -0.08 -13.82 -10.94
C GLU A 226 -0.01 -14.52 -9.58
N LEU A 227 -0.85 -14.10 -8.62
CA LEU A 227 -0.98 -14.76 -7.33
C LEU A 227 -1.38 -16.24 -7.51
N LYS A 228 -2.46 -16.51 -8.27
CA LYS A 228 -2.92 -17.87 -8.54
C LYS A 228 -1.81 -18.73 -9.13
N ALA A 229 -1.11 -18.22 -10.16
CA ALA A 229 -0.01 -18.93 -10.80
C ALA A 229 1.12 -19.25 -9.82
N LYS A 230 1.53 -18.28 -8.99
CA LYS A 230 2.57 -18.46 -7.97
C LYS A 230 2.17 -19.53 -6.93
N LEU A 231 0.92 -19.52 -6.49
CA LEU A 231 0.41 -20.49 -5.51
C LEU A 231 0.34 -21.91 -6.06
N GLU A 232 -0.02 -22.07 -7.33
CA GLU A 232 -0.10 -23.36 -8.01
C GLU A 232 1.26 -23.92 -8.43
N ALA A 233 2.23 -23.06 -8.76
CA ALA A 233 3.59 -23.45 -9.12
C ALA A 233 4.43 -23.90 -7.93
N GLY A 234 4.11 -23.43 -6.72
CA GLY A 234 4.79 -23.82 -5.47
C GLY A 234 4.29 -25.13 -4.86
N LYS A 235 3.73 -26.04 -5.67
CA LYS A 235 3.37 -27.41 -5.27
C LYS A 235 4.55 -28.37 -5.48
#